data_AF-A0A6G0VNV4-F1
#
_entry.id   AF-A0A6G0VNV4-F1
#
_cell.length_a   1.000
_cell.length_b   1.000
_cell.length_c   1.000
_cell.angle_alpha   90.00
_cell.angle_beta   90.00
_cell.angle_gamma   90.00
#
_symmetry.space_group_name_H-M   'P 1'
#
loop_
_entity.id
_entity.type
_entity.pdbx_description
1 polymer ?
#
loop_
_entity_poly.entity_id
_entity_poly.type
_entity_poly.pdbx_seq_one_letter_code
_entity_poly.pdbx_strand_id
1 'polypeptide(L)'
;TNATALKLPVVIEIDDLGDLEMGPKQPKLSIYPKTQFGHQKRSFSCDYFNEYQWLEYSIKKDAAFCFPCRLFSGVGGNEDTWTKNGFNNWQKLCQRLKKHNTALSHMTCITKLSSFYLSKSKGSVVAQLSSAHKEQIRKNRQYISHLIDIVLFLGKQGVAFRGHYENDESINQGNFKELCKLYAKSVPDFENMYTKDTNYSSWRIQNELVDICASSIKEIILNEISTTGFLAIMCDEARSYKEEQLSICVRYAVGLKVFERFLGFIDVSSGQNSTQIYSAIMHYFEEQNINMEIVHIVAQSYDGASVMSGHLNGVQAQVQKRYPAAIYTHCMAHRLNLVVLDLCKSIKSAQKVFNILEATYVHFSRPSKNAELLNIQKQLGLKKGQVMRICDTRWICRYKNCEAIIHNYKSIVAVLQKEVDDQYDKDV
;
A
#
# COMPACT_ATOMS: atom_id res chain seq x y z
N THR A 1 23.51 -23.98 0.77
CA THR A 1 24.90 -24.45 0.61
C THR A 1 24.88 -25.86 0.07
N ASN A 2 24.98 -25.97 -1.26
CA ASN A 2 25.43 -27.15 -2.03
C ASN A 2 25.27 -26.76 -3.50
N ALA A 3 26.11 -25.79 -3.91
CA ALA A 3 26.35 -25.56 -5.32
C ALA A 3 27.26 -26.72 -5.76
N THR A 4 26.69 -27.67 -6.49
CA THR A 4 27.45 -28.73 -7.17
C THR A 4 28.39 -28.02 -8.14
N ALA A 5 29.63 -27.79 -7.70
CA ALA A 5 30.69 -27.31 -8.54
C ALA A 5 30.81 -28.30 -9.69
N LEU A 6 30.49 -27.85 -10.91
CA LEU A 6 30.85 -28.52 -12.14
C LEU A 6 32.37 -28.72 -12.07
N LYS A 7 32.80 -29.93 -11.70
CA LYS A 7 34.20 -30.35 -11.78
C LYS A 7 34.62 -30.12 -13.23
N LEU A 8 35.50 -29.15 -13.44
CA LEU A 8 36.18 -28.95 -14.70
C LEU A 8 36.78 -30.30 -15.11
N PRO A 9 36.52 -30.79 -16.34
CA PRO A 9 37.12 -32.03 -16.79
C PRO A 9 38.64 -31.86 -16.83
N VAL A 10 39.35 -32.90 -16.42
CA VAL A 10 40.82 -32.97 -16.39
C VAL A 10 41.35 -32.58 -17.77
N VAL A 11 41.94 -31.38 -17.85
CA VAL A 11 42.67 -30.92 -19.03
C VAL A 11 43.94 -31.76 -19.09
N ILE A 12 44.01 -32.66 -20.07
CA ILE A 12 45.28 -33.30 -20.44
C ILE A 12 46.09 -32.19 -21.10
N GLU A 13 47.04 -31.61 -20.38
CA GLU A 13 47.95 -30.57 -20.89
C GLU A 13 48.81 -31.16 -22.02
N ILE A 14 48.29 -31.05 -23.23
CA ILE A 14 49.10 -31.03 -24.44
C ILE A 14 49.44 -29.55 -24.61
N ASP A 15 50.63 -29.20 -24.13
CA ASP A 15 51.22 -27.87 -23.92
C ASP A 15 51.28 -26.96 -25.19
N ASP A 16 50.70 -27.39 -26.31
CA ASP A 16 50.57 -26.61 -27.54
C ASP A 16 49.16 -26.57 -28.16
N LEU A 17 48.12 -26.98 -27.43
CA LEU A 17 46.71 -26.79 -27.79
C LEU A 17 46.07 -25.59 -27.07
N GLY A 18 44.87 -25.19 -27.48
CA GLY A 18 44.14 -24.06 -26.89
C GLY A 18 43.47 -24.38 -25.55
N ASP A 19 42.97 -23.36 -24.88
CA ASP A 19 42.14 -23.49 -23.68
C ASP A 19 40.87 -22.64 -23.81
N LEU A 20 40.03 -22.65 -22.76
CA LEU A 20 38.77 -21.89 -22.74
C LEU A 20 38.95 -20.36 -22.79
N GLU A 21 40.17 -19.85 -22.59
CA GLU A 21 40.46 -18.41 -22.63
C GLU A 21 41.06 -17.99 -23.98
N MET A 22 41.98 -18.78 -24.52
CA MET A 22 42.71 -18.50 -25.76
C MET A 22 41.97 -18.98 -27.03
N GLY A 23 41.01 -19.90 -26.88
CA GLY A 23 40.29 -20.49 -28.01
C GLY A 23 41.11 -21.56 -28.77
N PRO A 24 40.62 -22.06 -29.92
CA PRO A 24 41.29 -23.13 -30.66
C PRO A 24 42.66 -22.70 -31.20
N LYS A 25 43.69 -23.53 -30.98
CA LYS A 25 45.05 -23.25 -31.46
C LYS A 25 45.26 -23.73 -32.90
N GLN A 26 45.43 -22.78 -33.81
CA GLN A 26 45.53 -22.99 -35.26
C GLN A 26 46.87 -22.47 -35.83
N PRO A 27 48.02 -23.10 -35.50
CA PRO A 27 49.32 -22.66 -35.98
C PRO A 27 49.45 -22.84 -37.49
N LYS A 28 49.82 -21.77 -38.22
CA LYS A 28 50.11 -21.80 -39.66
C LYS A 28 51.61 -21.97 -39.88
N LEU A 29 52.04 -23.19 -40.20
CA LEU A 29 53.44 -23.50 -40.47
C LEU A 29 53.75 -23.34 -41.97
N SER A 30 54.96 -22.87 -42.29
CA SER A 30 55.45 -22.83 -43.67
C SER A 30 55.55 -24.24 -44.27
N ILE A 31 55.91 -25.23 -43.45
CA ILE A 31 55.95 -26.65 -43.82
C ILE A 31 55.48 -27.48 -42.62
N TYR A 32 54.42 -28.27 -42.81
CA TYR A 32 53.99 -29.26 -41.82
C TYR A 32 54.81 -30.56 -41.94
N PRO A 33 55.01 -31.30 -40.83
CA PRO A 33 55.65 -32.61 -40.86
C PRO A 33 55.00 -33.56 -41.87
N LYS A 34 55.84 -34.28 -42.62
CA LYS A 34 55.41 -35.22 -43.65
C LYS A 34 55.53 -36.65 -43.14
N THR A 35 54.40 -37.36 -43.12
CA THR A 35 54.31 -38.76 -42.71
C THR A 35 54.09 -39.63 -43.95
N GLN A 36 54.77 -40.78 -44.00
CA GLN A 36 54.70 -41.70 -45.14
C GLN A 36 53.45 -42.58 -45.06
N PHE A 37 52.62 -42.54 -46.11
CA PHE A 37 51.45 -43.39 -46.29
C PHE A 37 51.59 -44.16 -47.61
N GLY A 38 52.01 -45.42 -47.51
CA GLY A 38 52.40 -46.22 -48.69
C GLY A 38 53.58 -45.57 -49.43
N HIS A 39 53.39 -45.25 -50.71
CA HIS A 39 54.41 -44.61 -51.55
C HIS A 39 54.39 -43.07 -51.49
N GLN A 40 53.42 -42.45 -50.81
CA GLN A 40 53.26 -40.99 -50.78
C GLN A 40 53.54 -40.41 -49.40
N LYS A 41 54.28 -39.31 -49.35
CA LYS A 41 54.44 -38.51 -48.12
C LYS A 41 53.34 -37.45 -48.08
N ARG A 42 52.53 -37.46 -47.02
CA ARG A 42 51.41 -36.52 -46.82
C ARG A 42 51.61 -35.76 -45.52
N SER A 43 51.04 -34.56 -45.43
CA SER A 43 51.08 -33.70 -44.24
C SER A 43 49.71 -33.06 -44.01
N PHE A 44 49.53 -32.46 -42.85
CA PHE A 44 48.43 -31.54 -42.59
C PHE A 44 48.49 -30.32 -43.54
N SER A 45 47.33 -29.71 -43.82
CA SER A 45 47.21 -28.42 -44.54
C SER A 45 46.47 -27.41 -43.66
N CYS A 46 46.98 -26.18 -43.59
CA CYS A 46 46.32 -25.09 -42.86
C CYS A 46 44.99 -24.66 -43.47
N ASP A 47 44.68 -25.03 -44.72
CA ASP A 47 43.42 -24.66 -45.38
C ASP A 47 42.20 -25.23 -44.64
N TYR A 48 42.37 -26.35 -43.93
CA TYR A 48 41.30 -26.94 -43.11
C TYR A 48 40.85 -26.03 -41.97
N PHE A 49 41.68 -25.08 -41.50
CA PHE A 49 41.25 -24.12 -40.49
C PHE A 49 40.20 -23.13 -41.02
N ASN A 50 40.22 -22.83 -42.33
CA ASN A 50 39.23 -21.95 -42.93
C ASN A 50 37.84 -22.62 -42.96
N GLU A 51 37.81 -23.91 -43.27
CA GLU A 51 36.57 -24.71 -43.35
C GLU A 51 36.06 -25.15 -41.96
N TYR A 52 36.96 -25.42 -41.01
CA TYR A 52 36.64 -25.94 -39.68
C TYR A 52 37.24 -25.06 -38.57
N GLN A 53 36.49 -24.04 -38.15
CA GLN A 53 36.92 -23.09 -37.11
C GLN A 53 37.19 -23.75 -35.73
N TRP A 54 36.64 -24.94 -35.48
CA TRP A 54 36.83 -25.71 -34.25
C TRP A 54 38.08 -26.60 -34.26
N LEU A 55 38.77 -26.70 -35.38
CA LEU A 55 39.92 -27.59 -35.57
C LEU A 55 41.17 -27.01 -34.91
N GLU A 56 41.92 -27.85 -34.21
CA GLU A 56 43.23 -27.52 -33.65
C GLU A 56 44.30 -28.45 -34.21
N TYR A 57 45.56 -28.00 -34.16
CA TYR A 57 46.70 -28.83 -34.54
C TYR A 57 47.82 -28.70 -33.50
N SER A 58 48.29 -29.84 -33.00
CA SER A 58 49.46 -29.94 -32.13
C SER A 58 50.72 -30.18 -32.96
N ILE A 59 51.68 -29.26 -32.87
CA ILE A 59 53.00 -29.38 -33.49
C ILE A 59 53.80 -30.48 -32.79
N LYS A 60 53.71 -30.58 -31.46
CA LYS A 60 54.41 -31.59 -30.65
C LYS A 60 53.99 -33.01 -31.01
N LYS A 61 52.70 -33.24 -31.30
CA LYS A 61 52.15 -34.57 -31.60
C LYS A 61 51.98 -34.86 -33.10
N ASP A 62 52.19 -33.88 -33.98
CA ASP A 62 51.82 -33.95 -35.40
C ASP A 62 50.41 -34.54 -35.58
N ALA A 63 49.41 -33.93 -34.92
CA ALA A 63 48.05 -34.47 -34.88
C ALA A 63 47.00 -33.36 -34.77
N ALA A 64 45.85 -33.59 -35.43
CA ALA A 64 44.69 -32.71 -35.40
C ALA A 64 43.71 -33.07 -34.28
N PHE A 65 43.15 -32.07 -33.63
CA PHE A 65 42.21 -32.20 -32.50
C PHE A 65 40.96 -31.36 -32.74
N CYS A 66 39.87 -31.68 -32.02
CA CYS A 66 38.66 -30.87 -32.02
C CYS A 66 38.54 -30.13 -30.69
N PHE A 67 38.61 -28.79 -30.72
CA PHE A 67 38.58 -27.94 -29.53
C PHE A 67 37.34 -28.17 -28.63
N PRO A 68 36.09 -28.07 -29.15
CA PRO A 68 34.91 -28.32 -28.34
C PRO A 68 34.85 -29.74 -27.79
N CYS A 69 35.20 -30.75 -28.59
CA CYS A 69 35.16 -32.14 -28.15
C CYS A 69 36.20 -32.43 -27.08
N ARG A 70 37.42 -31.86 -27.17
CA ARG A 70 38.46 -32.04 -26.17
C ARG A 70 38.04 -31.48 -24.80
N LEU A 71 37.32 -30.36 -24.79
CA LEU A 71 36.91 -29.67 -23.56
C LEU A 71 35.60 -30.18 -22.96
N PHE A 72 34.65 -30.64 -23.79
CA PHE A 72 33.27 -30.92 -23.35
C PHE A 72 32.77 -32.35 -23.61
N SER A 73 33.63 -33.23 -24.15
CA SER A 73 33.30 -34.66 -24.24
C SER A 73 33.15 -35.26 -22.84
N GLY A 74 32.08 -36.03 -22.63
CA GLY A 74 31.85 -36.72 -21.36
C GLY A 74 32.80 -37.90 -21.17
N VAL A 75 32.98 -38.32 -19.92
CA VAL A 75 33.67 -39.57 -19.58
C VAL A 75 32.86 -40.72 -20.21
N GLY A 76 33.38 -41.32 -21.29
CA GLY A 76 32.71 -42.41 -22.03
C GLY A 76 32.26 -42.09 -23.47
N GLY A 77 32.59 -40.92 -24.03
CA GLY A 77 32.33 -40.61 -25.44
C GLY A 77 33.27 -41.35 -26.42
N ASN A 78 32.71 -42.15 -27.32
CA ASN A 78 33.32 -43.18 -28.16
C ASN A 78 34.45 -42.80 -29.16
N GLU A 79 35.07 -41.62 -29.14
CA GLU A 79 36.21 -41.32 -30.03
C GLU A 79 37.30 -40.50 -29.33
N ASP A 80 38.24 -41.18 -28.66
CA ASP A 80 39.49 -40.60 -28.16
C ASP A 80 40.38 -39.99 -29.28
N THR A 81 40.05 -40.30 -30.54
CA THR A 81 40.75 -39.87 -31.76
C THR A 81 40.83 -38.35 -31.90
N TRP A 82 39.77 -37.61 -31.58
CA TRP A 82 39.74 -36.14 -31.75
C TRP A 82 40.04 -35.37 -30.46
N THR A 83 40.29 -36.08 -29.35
CA THR A 83 40.38 -35.50 -28.00
C THR A 83 41.73 -35.79 -27.34
N LYS A 84 42.08 -37.06 -27.10
CA LYS A 84 43.29 -37.45 -26.36
C LYS A 84 44.46 -37.82 -27.26
N ASN A 85 44.17 -38.64 -28.28
CA ASN A 85 45.20 -39.22 -29.14
C ASN A 85 45.55 -38.28 -30.31
N GLY A 86 44.55 -37.55 -30.82
CA GLY A 86 44.70 -36.72 -32.00
C GLY A 86 44.66 -37.56 -33.29
N PHE A 87 44.26 -36.92 -34.38
CA PHE A 87 44.15 -37.55 -35.68
C PHE A 87 45.35 -37.18 -36.55
N ASN A 88 46.15 -38.16 -36.96
CA ASN A 88 47.36 -37.96 -37.76
C ASN A 88 47.36 -38.73 -39.10
N ASN A 89 46.27 -39.41 -39.45
CA ASN A 89 46.16 -40.11 -40.74
C ASN A 89 45.72 -39.16 -41.86
N TRP A 90 46.68 -38.44 -42.43
CA TRP A 90 46.46 -37.40 -43.45
C TRP A 90 45.79 -37.91 -44.73
N GLN A 91 45.87 -39.22 -45.04
CA GLN A 91 45.17 -39.80 -46.20
C GLN A 91 43.63 -39.74 -46.05
N LYS A 92 43.11 -39.87 -44.82
CA LYS A 92 41.67 -39.95 -44.54
C LYS A 92 41.13 -38.69 -43.85
N LEU A 93 41.95 -37.66 -43.65
CA LEU A 93 41.61 -36.47 -42.87
C LEU A 93 40.33 -35.79 -43.39
N CYS A 94 40.24 -35.48 -44.68
CA CYS A 94 39.08 -34.80 -45.26
C CYS A 94 37.76 -35.56 -45.01
N GLN A 95 37.75 -36.88 -45.24
CA GLN A 95 36.57 -37.72 -45.02
C GLN A 95 36.18 -37.77 -43.53
N ARG A 96 37.18 -37.86 -42.65
CA ARG A 96 37.00 -37.95 -41.20
C ARG A 96 36.53 -36.62 -40.60
N LEU A 97 37.02 -35.48 -41.08
CA LEU A 97 36.55 -34.15 -40.69
C LEU A 97 35.08 -33.96 -41.04
N LYS A 98 34.67 -34.27 -42.28
CA LYS A 98 33.26 -34.17 -42.71
C LYS A 98 32.34 -35.04 -41.85
N LYS A 99 32.75 -36.27 -41.55
CA LYS A 99 31.99 -37.18 -40.68
C LYS A 99 31.92 -36.68 -39.23
N HIS A 100 33.01 -36.11 -38.71
CA HIS A 100 33.04 -35.58 -37.35
C HIS A 100 32.17 -34.32 -37.21
N ASN A 101 32.23 -33.43 -38.19
CA ASN A 101 31.47 -32.18 -38.18
C ASN A 101 29.94 -32.40 -38.08
N THR A 102 29.44 -33.50 -38.64
CA THR A 102 28.01 -33.87 -38.59
C THR A 102 27.67 -34.82 -37.44
N ALA A 103 28.65 -35.26 -36.65
CA ALA A 103 28.40 -36.19 -35.55
C ALA A 103 27.63 -35.51 -34.42
N LEU A 104 26.61 -36.19 -33.88
CA LEU A 104 25.79 -35.67 -32.77
C LEU A 104 26.64 -35.35 -31.52
N SER A 105 27.68 -36.15 -31.27
CA SER A 105 28.63 -35.93 -30.17
C SER A 105 29.37 -34.60 -30.32
N HIS A 106 29.83 -34.27 -31.53
CA HIS A 106 30.47 -33.00 -31.85
C HIS A 106 29.49 -31.83 -31.68
N MET A 107 28.30 -31.92 -32.27
CA MET A 107 27.26 -30.88 -32.17
C MET A 107 26.87 -30.61 -30.70
N THR A 108 26.78 -31.65 -29.88
CA THR A 108 26.53 -31.51 -28.44
C THR A 108 27.65 -30.74 -27.73
N CYS A 109 28.91 -31.01 -28.08
CA CYS A 109 30.05 -30.29 -27.51
C CYS A 109 30.12 -28.83 -27.98
N ILE A 110 29.77 -28.55 -29.24
CA ILE A 110 29.61 -27.18 -29.76
C ILE A 110 28.55 -26.42 -28.96
N THR A 111 27.38 -27.03 -28.70
CA THR A 111 26.31 -26.41 -27.89
C THR A 111 26.73 -26.18 -26.44
N LYS A 112 27.52 -27.08 -25.86
CA LYS A 112 28.09 -26.88 -24.51
C LYS A 112 29.09 -25.71 -24.47
N LEU A 113 29.96 -25.63 -25.46
CA LEU A 113 30.94 -24.53 -25.59
C LEU A 113 30.22 -23.17 -25.77
N SER A 114 29.20 -23.10 -26.62
CA SER A 114 28.42 -21.86 -26.79
C SER A 114 27.68 -21.48 -25.50
N SER A 115 27.06 -22.45 -24.82
CA SER A 115 26.40 -22.24 -23.53
C SER A 115 27.36 -21.73 -22.45
N PHE A 116 28.61 -22.20 -22.43
CA PHE A 116 29.63 -21.71 -21.53
C PHE A 116 29.92 -20.22 -21.76
N TYR A 117 30.21 -19.81 -23.00
CA TYR A 117 30.46 -18.40 -23.33
C TYR A 117 29.25 -17.50 -23.06
N LEU A 118 28.03 -17.99 -23.33
CA LEU A 118 26.79 -17.30 -22.95
C LEU A 118 26.66 -17.12 -21.43
N SER A 119 27.03 -18.12 -20.63
CA SER A 119 26.98 -18.02 -19.18
C SER A 119 28.06 -17.11 -18.57
N LYS A 120 29.21 -16.95 -19.24
CA LYS A 120 30.25 -15.97 -18.83
C LYS A 120 29.78 -14.52 -19.04
N SER A 121 28.98 -14.26 -20.06
CA SER A 121 28.47 -12.91 -20.37
C SER A 121 27.17 -12.55 -19.63
N LYS A 122 26.22 -13.49 -19.52
CA LYS A 122 24.88 -13.25 -18.93
C LYS A 122 24.65 -13.88 -17.55
N GLY A 123 25.65 -14.58 -17.01
CA GLY A 123 25.49 -15.43 -15.83
C GLY A 123 24.79 -16.75 -16.15
N SER A 124 24.82 -17.70 -15.20
CA SER A 124 24.13 -18.99 -15.34
C SER A 124 22.61 -18.80 -15.47
N VAL A 125 21.90 -19.79 -16.02
CA VAL A 125 20.42 -19.78 -16.08
C VAL A 125 19.81 -19.57 -14.70
N VAL A 126 20.42 -20.16 -13.66
CA VAL A 126 20.00 -19.98 -12.26
C VAL A 126 20.17 -18.54 -11.82
N ALA A 127 21.27 -17.88 -12.16
CA ALA A 127 21.50 -16.48 -11.83
C ALA A 127 20.49 -15.56 -12.55
N GLN A 128 20.19 -15.85 -13.82
CA GLN A 128 19.20 -15.10 -14.60
C GLN A 128 17.79 -15.25 -14.02
N LEU A 129 17.38 -16.47 -13.66
CA LEU A 129 16.10 -16.74 -13.00
C LEU A 129 16.00 -16.02 -11.64
N SER A 130 17.07 -16.07 -10.84
CA SER A 130 17.13 -15.36 -9.56
C SER A 130 17.01 -13.84 -9.74
N SER A 131 17.69 -13.28 -10.73
CA SER A 131 17.63 -11.86 -11.06
C SER A 131 16.23 -11.45 -11.52
N ALA A 132 15.61 -12.23 -12.41
CA ALA A 132 14.25 -11.98 -12.89
C ALA A 132 13.23 -12.04 -11.74
N HIS A 133 13.37 -13.02 -10.84
CA HIS A 133 12.51 -13.12 -9.66
C HIS A 133 12.66 -11.92 -8.72
N LYS A 134 13.89 -11.46 -8.45
CA LYS A 134 14.14 -10.25 -7.65
C LYS A 134 13.50 -9.02 -8.27
N GLU A 135 13.62 -8.86 -9.58
CA GLU A 135 13.01 -7.74 -10.29
C GLU A 135 11.48 -7.79 -10.23
N GLN A 136 10.88 -8.98 -10.34
CA GLN A 136 9.43 -9.14 -10.15
C GLN A 136 8.98 -8.74 -8.74
N ILE A 137 9.71 -9.15 -7.70
CA ILE A 137 9.43 -8.75 -6.31
C ILE A 137 9.52 -7.22 -6.18
N ARG A 138 10.56 -6.61 -6.76
CA ARG A 138 10.75 -5.16 -6.73
C ARG A 138 9.56 -4.44 -7.35
N LYS A 139 9.12 -4.85 -8.54
CA LYS A 139 7.96 -4.29 -9.24
C LYS A 139 6.67 -4.46 -8.45
N ASN A 140 6.43 -5.64 -7.88
CA ASN A 140 5.24 -5.89 -7.06
C ASN A 140 5.21 -5.01 -5.80
N ARG A 141 6.34 -4.86 -5.11
CA ARG A 141 6.44 -3.97 -3.94
C ARG A 141 6.19 -2.52 -4.31
N GLN A 142 6.77 -2.07 -5.43
CA GLN A 142 6.56 -0.73 -5.94
C GLN A 142 5.08 -0.49 -6.29
N TYR A 143 4.40 -1.45 -6.89
CA TYR A 143 2.97 -1.36 -7.17
C TYR A 143 2.13 -1.16 -5.89
N ILE A 144 2.34 -2.01 -4.87
CA ILE A 144 1.64 -1.87 -3.58
C ILE A 144 1.97 -0.55 -2.88
N SER A 145 3.22 -0.08 -2.97
CA SER A 145 3.61 1.23 -2.43
C SER A 145 2.75 2.36 -3.01
N HIS A 146 2.53 2.37 -4.33
CA HIS A 146 1.66 3.38 -4.95
C HIS A 146 0.20 3.28 -4.49
N LEU A 147 -0.32 2.06 -4.28
CA LEU A 147 -1.67 1.89 -3.72
C LEU A 147 -1.75 2.48 -2.31
N ILE A 148 -0.74 2.24 -1.47
CA ILE A 148 -0.62 2.84 -0.13
C ILE A 148 -0.57 4.36 -0.22
N ASP A 149 0.20 4.94 -1.14
CA ASP A 149 0.26 6.39 -1.33
C ASP A 149 -1.10 6.98 -1.70
N ILE A 150 -1.89 6.28 -2.53
CA ILE A 150 -3.28 6.67 -2.85
C ILE A 150 -4.15 6.61 -1.59
N VAL A 151 -4.06 5.55 -0.79
CA VAL A 151 -4.80 5.43 0.48
C VAL A 151 -4.46 6.59 1.43
N LEU A 152 -3.17 6.86 1.63
CA LEU A 152 -2.70 7.94 2.50
C LEU A 152 -3.13 9.31 1.98
N PHE A 153 -3.08 9.53 0.67
CA PHE A 153 -3.55 10.76 0.04
C PHE A 153 -5.05 10.98 0.32
N LEU A 154 -5.89 10.01 0.00
CA LEU A 154 -7.34 10.10 0.21
C LEU A 154 -7.69 10.30 1.68
N GLY A 155 -7.05 9.54 2.58
CA GLY A 155 -7.22 9.67 4.02
C GLY A 155 -6.83 11.06 4.53
N LYS A 156 -5.69 11.60 4.09
CA LYS A 156 -5.22 12.94 4.48
C LYS A 156 -6.14 14.06 3.99
N GLN A 157 -6.75 13.90 2.81
CA GLN A 157 -7.67 14.88 2.26
C GLN A 157 -9.11 14.74 2.80
N GLY A 158 -9.42 13.67 3.53
CA GLY A 158 -10.79 13.37 3.96
C GLY A 158 -11.73 13.07 2.79
N VAL A 159 -11.19 12.52 1.69
CA VAL A 159 -11.93 12.23 0.47
C VAL A 159 -12.40 10.79 0.47
N ALA A 160 -13.64 10.56 0.06
CA ALA A 160 -14.21 9.21 -0.05
C ALA A 160 -13.41 8.36 -1.05
N PHE A 161 -13.19 7.08 -0.73
CA PHE A 161 -12.40 6.18 -1.57
C PHE A 161 -13.22 5.63 -2.73
N ARG A 162 -14.48 5.26 -2.43
CA ARG A 162 -15.36 4.51 -3.30
C ARG A 162 -16.38 5.39 -3.99
N GLY A 163 -16.77 5.00 -5.21
CA GLY A 163 -17.91 5.56 -5.92
C GLY A 163 -19.21 4.83 -5.56
N HIS A 164 -20.34 5.33 -6.06
CA HIS A 164 -21.62 4.62 -5.94
C HIS A 164 -21.60 3.26 -6.66
N TYR A 165 -20.96 3.21 -7.83
CA TYR A 165 -20.78 2.00 -8.63
C TYR A 165 -19.34 1.93 -9.10
N GLU A 166 -18.68 0.81 -8.85
CA GLU A 166 -17.28 0.59 -9.26
C GLU A 166 -17.13 -0.46 -10.37
N ASN A 167 -18.23 -0.78 -11.07
CA ASN A 167 -18.22 -1.67 -12.24
C ASN A 167 -17.62 -0.96 -13.46
N ASP A 168 -17.28 -1.71 -14.50
CA ASP A 168 -16.59 -1.18 -15.68
C ASP A 168 -17.47 -0.27 -16.55
N GLU A 169 -18.79 -0.38 -16.39
CA GLU A 169 -19.77 0.50 -17.03
C GLU A 169 -19.88 1.87 -16.35
N SER A 170 -19.32 2.04 -15.14
CA SER A 170 -19.38 3.29 -14.41
C SER A 170 -18.42 4.33 -14.99
N ILE A 171 -18.95 5.51 -15.29
CA ILE A 171 -18.18 6.68 -15.71
C ILE A 171 -17.18 7.11 -14.62
N ASN A 172 -17.50 6.85 -13.35
CA ASN A 172 -16.65 7.15 -12.20
C ASN A 172 -16.69 6.00 -11.20
N GLN A 173 -15.60 5.24 -11.13
CA GLN A 173 -15.49 4.07 -10.25
C GLN A 173 -15.05 4.41 -8.82
N GLY A 174 -15.03 5.69 -8.44
CA GLY A 174 -14.55 6.15 -7.14
C GLY A 174 -13.12 6.67 -7.18
N ASN A 175 -12.80 7.55 -6.24
CA ASN A 175 -11.54 8.29 -6.25
C ASN A 175 -10.31 7.37 -6.17
N PHE A 176 -10.39 6.22 -5.48
CA PHE A 176 -9.28 5.28 -5.41
C PHE A 176 -8.95 4.69 -6.79
N LYS A 177 -9.95 4.16 -7.50
CA LYS A 177 -9.77 3.57 -8.84
C LYS A 177 -9.44 4.62 -9.89
N GLU A 178 -10.05 5.81 -9.81
CA GLU A 178 -9.72 6.91 -10.73
C GLU A 178 -8.28 7.41 -10.53
N LEU A 179 -7.77 7.45 -9.28
CA LEU A 179 -6.35 7.73 -9.03
C LEU A 179 -5.44 6.61 -9.54
N CYS A 180 -5.84 5.34 -9.43
CA CYS A 180 -5.09 4.24 -10.03
C CYS A 180 -5.01 4.39 -11.56
N LYS A 181 -6.12 4.73 -12.23
CA LYS A 181 -6.14 5.03 -13.67
C LYS A 181 -5.25 6.23 -14.02
N LEU A 182 -5.23 7.26 -13.18
CA LEU A 182 -4.35 8.41 -13.36
C LEU A 182 -2.88 8.00 -13.25
N TYR A 183 -2.52 7.21 -12.22
CA TYR A 183 -1.17 6.67 -12.05
C TYR A 183 -0.73 5.80 -13.22
N ALA A 184 -1.62 4.95 -13.73
CA ALA A 184 -1.35 4.09 -14.87
C ALA A 184 -0.94 4.88 -16.13
N LYS A 185 -1.47 6.09 -16.34
CA LYS A 185 -1.07 6.95 -17.47
C LYS A 185 0.38 7.43 -17.42
N SER A 186 0.97 7.53 -16.23
CA SER A 186 2.31 8.10 -16.04
C SER A 186 3.36 7.06 -15.66
N VAL A 187 2.96 5.88 -15.19
CA VAL A 187 3.87 4.85 -14.68
C VAL A 187 3.59 3.51 -15.41
N PRO A 188 4.36 3.17 -16.46
CA PRO A 188 4.11 1.96 -17.27
C PRO A 188 4.14 0.65 -16.47
N ASP A 189 5.04 0.54 -15.49
CA ASP A 189 5.10 -0.64 -14.60
C ASP A 189 3.85 -0.78 -13.73
N PHE A 190 3.19 0.34 -13.37
CA PHE A 190 1.93 0.33 -12.63
C PHE A 190 0.78 -0.10 -13.53
N GLU A 191 0.69 0.45 -14.75
CA GLU A 191 -0.31 0.06 -15.76
C GLU A 191 -0.27 -1.43 -16.06
N ASN A 192 0.93 -1.98 -16.27
CA ASN A 192 1.15 -3.41 -16.52
C ASN A 192 0.63 -4.31 -15.39
N MET A 193 0.57 -3.81 -14.16
CA MET A 193 0.05 -4.56 -13.03
C MET A 193 -1.44 -4.30 -12.79
N TYR A 194 -1.90 -3.07 -13.03
CA TYR A 194 -3.28 -2.66 -12.84
C TYR A 194 -4.25 -3.30 -13.84
N THR A 195 -3.77 -3.58 -15.06
CA THR A 195 -4.55 -4.22 -16.13
C THR A 195 -4.71 -5.73 -15.96
N LYS A 196 -4.02 -6.35 -14.99
CA LYS A 196 -4.17 -7.78 -14.69
C LYS A 196 -5.46 -8.03 -13.91
N ASP A 197 -5.98 -9.26 -14.02
CA ASP A 197 -7.15 -9.71 -13.25
C ASP A 197 -6.97 -9.54 -11.74
N THR A 198 -5.75 -9.71 -11.25
CA THR A 198 -5.38 -9.53 -9.84
C THR A 198 -4.61 -8.22 -9.64
N ASN A 199 -5.35 -7.11 -9.68
CA ASN A 199 -4.80 -5.76 -9.53
C ASN A 199 -4.93 -5.15 -8.13
N TYR A 200 -5.46 -5.87 -7.14
CA TYR A 200 -5.54 -5.39 -5.74
C TYR A 200 -6.32 -4.07 -5.56
N SER A 201 -7.20 -3.72 -6.51
CA SER A 201 -7.98 -2.47 -6.46
C SER A 201 -9.38 -2.63 -5.86
N SER A 202 -9.74 -3.85 -5.43
CA SER A 202 -11.07 -4.15 -4.90
C SER A 202 -11.33 -3.44 -3.58
N TRP A 203 -12.60 -3.18 -3.28
CA TRP A 203 -13.02 -2.53 -2.03
C TRP A 203 -12.49 -3.25 -0.77
N ARG A 204 -12.35 -4.58 -0.83
CA ARG A 204 -11.82 -5.39 0.27
C ARG A 204 -10.35 -5.09 0.51
N ILE A 205 -9.55 -5.06 -0.56
CA ILE A 205 -8.13 -4.72 -0.45
C ILE A 205 -7.93 -3.26 -0.06
N GLN A 206 -8.77 -2.35 -0.55
CA GLN A 206 -8.75 -0.95 -0.10
C GLN A 206 -8.90 -0.86 1.42
N ASN A 207 -9.86 -1.60 2.01
CA ASN A 207 -10.03 -1.64 3.46
C ASN A 207 -8.83 -2.26 4.17
N GLU A 208 -8.31 -3.39 3.67
CA GLU A 208 -7.12 -4.03 4.24
C GLU A 208 -5.91 -3.07 4.25
N LEU A 209 -5.70 -2.32 3.16
CA LEU A 209 -4.65 -1.29 3.09
C LEU A 209 -4.89 -0.15 4.09
N VAL A 210 -6.14 0.31 4.24
CA VAL A 210 -6.52 1.32 5.23
C VAL A 210 -6.21 0.84 6.64
N ASP A 211 -6.60 -0.39 6.98
CA ASP A 211 -6.39 -0.98 8.30
C ASP A 211 -4.90 -1.17 8.61
N ILE A 212 -4.10 -1.59 7.63
CA ILE A 212 -2.65 -1.70 7.76
C ILE A 212 -2.02 -0.32 8.00
N CYS A 213 -2.41 0.69 7.22
CA CYS A 213 -1.91 2.05 7.39
C CYS A 213 -2.29 2.61 8.77
N ALA A 214 -3.55 2.44 9.17
CA ALA A 214 -4.04 2.88 10.47
C ALA A 214 -3.30 2.18 11.61
N SER A 215 -3.08 0.87 11.51
CA SER A 215 -2.34 0.09 12.52
C SER A 215 -0.89 0.57 12.65
N SER A 216 -0.21 0.80 11.52
CA SER A 216 1.16 1.32 11.54
C SER A 216 1.25 2.73 12.13
N ILE A 217 0.29 3.61 11.82
CA ILE A 217 0.23 4.95 12.42
C ILE A 217 -0.01 4.86 13.94
N LYS A 218 -0.93 4.00 14.38
CA LYS A 218 -1.17 3.77 15.81
C LYS A 218 0.08 3.25 16.49
N GLU A 219 0.76 2.26 15.93
CA GLU A 219 1.99 1.69 16.49
C GLU A 219 3.06 2.78 16.73
N ILE A 220 3.24 3.69 15.77
CA ILE A 220 4.16 4.84 15.93
C ILE A 220 3.73 5.71 17.13
N ILE A 221 2.45 6.08 17.21
CA ILE A 221 1.92 6.91 18.29
C ILE A 221 2.09 6.21 19.65
N LEU A 222 1.79 4.92 19.73
CA LEU A 222 1.87 4.11 20.95
C LEU A 222 3.32 3.94 21.41
N ASN A 223 4.26 3.76 20.48
CA ASN A 223 5.69 3.71 20.78
C ASN A 223 6.20 5.06 21.31
N GLU A 224 5.76 6.19 20.73
CA GLU A 224 6.09 7.53 21.24
C GLU A 224 5.56 7.74 22.67
N ILE A 225 4.31 7.35 22.93
CA ILE A 225 3.70 7.42 24.26
C ILE A 225 4.45 6.54 25.27
N SER A 226 4.77 5.31 24.90
CA SER A 226 5.49 4.36 25.77
C SER A 226 6.91 4.87 26.10
N THR A 227 7.57 5.53 25.14
CA THR A 227 8.90 6.12 25.34
C THR A 227 8.85 7.34 26.27
N THR A 228 7.81 8.16 26.16
CA THR A 228 7.67 9.38 26.95
C THR A 228 7.13 9.11 28.36
N GLY A 229 6.35 8.05 28.54
CA GLY A 229 5.82 7.61 29.84
C GLY A 229 4.66 8.45 30.36
N PHE A 230 4.24 9.51 29.66
CA PHE A 230 3.19 10.41 30.10
C PHE A 230 2.23 10.76 28.98
N LEU A 231 0.92 10.75 29.29
CA LEU A 231 -0.11 11.19 28.35
C LEU A 231 -1.25 11.92 29.07
N ALA A 232 -2.00 12.68 28.28
CA ALA A 232 -3.29 13.22 28.66
C ALA A 232 -4.39 12.60 27.80
N ILE A 233 -5.52 12.27 28.40
CA ILE A 233 -6.66 11.65 27.71
C ILE A 233 -7.71 12.70 27.40
N MET A 234 -8.27 12.65 26.19
CA MET A 234 -9.42 13.42 25.78
C MET A 234 -10.47 12.48 25.22
N CYS A 235 -11.68 12.51 25.77
CA CYS A 235 -12.77 11.70 25.26
C CYS A 235 -14.02 12.55 25.00
N ASP A 236 -14.73 12.21 23.93
CA ASP A 236 -16.03 12.82 23.58
C ASP A 236 -16.99 11.74 23.10
N GLU A 237 -18.24 11.83 23.56
CA GLU A 237 -19.29 10.86 23.22
C GLU A 237 -20.00 11.28 21.94
N ALA A 238 -20.12 10.35 21.01
CA ALA A 238 -20.77 10.55 19.74
C ALA A 238 -21.78 9.43 19.49
N ARG A 239 -23.02 9.82 19.19
CA ARG A 239 -24.06 8.88 18.79
C ARG A 239 -24.06 8.67 17.28
N SER A 240 -23.84 7.44 16.84
CA SER A 240 -23.96 7.04 15.44
C SER A 240 -25.17 6.14 15.27
N TYR A 241 -26.25 6.66 14.69
CA TYR A 241 -27.55 5.97 14.58
C TYR A 241 -28.11 5.49 15.93
N LYS A 242 -27.79 4.24 16.30
CA LYS A 242 -28.24 3.53 17.50
C LYS A 242 -27.08 3.06 18.38
N GLU A 243 -25.85 3.29 17.97
CA GLU A 243 -24.64 2.94 18.71
C GLU A 243 -24.08 4.19 19.39
N GLU A 244 -23.69 4.02 20.65
CA GLU A 244 -23.04 5.06 21.43
C GLU A 244 -21.54 4.78 21.39
N GLN A 245 -20.80 5.72 20.82
CA GLN A 245 -19.37 5.58 20.55
C GLN A 245 -18.61 6.64 21.34
N LEU A 246 -17.54 6.22 22.02
CA LEU A 246 -16.62 7.13 22.69
C LEU A 246 -15.40 7.35 21.81
N SER A 247 -15.21 8.57 21.34
CA SER A 247 -13.97 8.96 20.66
C SER A 247 -12.85 9.09 21.68
N ILE A 248 -11.68 8.53 21.38
CA ILE A 248 -10.49 8.63 22.23
C ILE A 248 -9.34 9.32 21.50
N CYS A 249 -8.89 10.42 22.09
CA CYS A 249 -7.74 11.19 21.69
C CYS A 249 -6.74 11.23 22.84
N VAL A 250 -5.46 11.28 22.50
CA VAL A 250 -4.36 11.42 23.46
C VAL A 250 -3.50 12.61 23.10
N ARG A 251 -2.97 13.26 24.14
CA ARG A 251 -2.03 14.36 24.03
C ARG A 251 -0.77 14.03 24.80
N TYR A 252 0.39 14.10 24.15
CA TYR A 252 1.68 13.77 24.74
C TYR A 252 2.77 14.70 24.18
N ALA A 253 3.96 14.67 24.77
CA ALA A 253 5.07 15.51 24.34
C ALA A 253 6.31 14.67 24.07
N VAL A 254 6.86 14.77 22.86
CA VAL A 254 8.17 14.20 22.52
C VAL A 254 9.19 15.33 22.51
N GLY A 255 10.08 15.33 23.51
CA GLY A 255 10.92 16.49 23.80
C GLY A 255 10.09 17.70 24.20
N LEU A 256 10.18 18.80 23.43
CA LEU A 256 9.40 20.04 23.67
C LEU A 256 8.20 20.20 22.71
N LYS A 257 7.93 19.19 21.88
CA LYS A 257 6.85 19.25 20.88
C LYS A 257 5.64 18.47 21.37
N VAL A 258 4.52 19.17 21.48
CA VAL A 258 3.24 18.59 21.86
C VAL A 258 2.55 18.00 20.64
N PHE A 259 2.00 16.81 20.80
CA PHE A 259 1.23 16.10 19.80
C PHE A 259 -0.15 15.77 20.34
N GLU A 260 -1.16 15.94 19.50
CA GLU A 260 -2.53 15.49 19.72
C GLU A 260 -2.84 14.44 18.65
N ARG A 261 -3.32 13.28 19.09
CA ARG A 261 -3.52 12.10 18.24
C ARG A 261 -4.83 11.43 18.57
N PHE A 262 -5.61 11.17 17.53
CA PHE A 262 -6.78 10.32 17.59
C PHE A 262 -6.34 8.86 17.58
N LEU A 263 -6.86 8.03 18.50
CA LEU A 263 -6.55 6.60 18.56
C LEU A 263 -7.68 5.75 17.96
N GLY A 264 -8.94 6.14 18.18
CA GLY A 264 -10.07 5.38 17.67
C GLY A 264 -11.40 5.74 18.32
N PHE A 265 -12.39 4.90 18.03
CA PHE A 265 -13.68 4.89 18.70
C PHE A 265 -13.78 3.62 19.54
N ILE A 266 -14.42 3.74 20.69
CA ILE A 266 -14.73 2.64 21.61
C ILE A 266 -16.25 2.51 21.65
N ASP A 267 -16.76 1.32 21.35
CA ASP A 267 -18.19 1.05 21.48
C ASP A 267 -18.57 0.95 22.96
N VAL A 268 -19.45 1.85 23.40
CA VAL A 268 -19.96 1.93 24.79
C VAL A 268 -21.48 1.68 24.85
N SER A 269 -22.05 1.10 23.80
CA SER A 269 -23.50 0.84 23.68
C SER A 269 -24.04 -0.12 24.75
N SER A 270 -23.18 -0.99 25.30
CA SER A 270 -23.56 -1.97 26.34
C SER A 270 -23.73 -1.35 27.73
N GLY A 271 -23.26 -0.12 27.95
CA GLY A 271 -23.42 0.55 29.23
C GLY A 271 -22.68 1.88 29.35
N GLN A 272 -23.45 2.91 29.71
CA GLN A 272 -23.01 4.31 29.79
C GLN A 272 -22.82 4.80 31.24
N ASN A 273 -22.65 3.89 32.21
CA ASN A 273 -22.26 4.33 33.54
C ASN A 273 -20.75 4.64 33.56
N SER A 274 -20.34 5.47 34.51
CA SER A 274 -18.96 5.96 34.59
C SER A 274 -17.94 4.83 34.77
N THR A 275 -18.30 3.75 35.48
CA THR A 275 -17.43 2.60 35.69
C THR A 275 -17.21 1.79 34.41
N GLN A 276 -18.27 1.59 33.62
CA GLN A 276 -18.18 0.91 32.35
C GLN A 276 -17.35 1.70 31.35
N ILE A 277 -17.57 3.02 31.27
CA ILE A 277 -16.78 3.90 30.39
C ILE A 277 -15.30 3.90 30.82
N TYR A 278 -15.01 4.06 32.11
CA TYR A 278 -13.64 3.98 32.62
C TYR A 278 -12.98 2.63 32.28
N SER A 279 -13.67 1.52 32.54
CA SER A 279 -13.16 0.19 32.21
C SER A 279 -12.95 0.00 30.71
N ALA A 280 -13.85 0.52 29.86
CA ALA A 280 -13.70 0.47 28.41
C ALA A 280 -12.48 1.27 27.92
N ILE A 281 -12.22 2.44 28.49
CA ILE A 281 -11.01 3.24 28.20
C ILE A 281 -9.74 2.46 28.62
N MET A 282 -9.72 1.87 29.82
CA MET A 282 -8.55 1.11 30.29
C MET A 282 -8.33 -0.16 29.45
N HIS A 283 -9.39 -0.91 29.15
CA HIS A 283 -9.35 -2.09 28.29
C HIS A 283 -8.85 -1.76 26.89
N TYR A 284 -9.29 -0.63 26.33
CA TYR A 284 -8.78 -0.17 25.04
C TYR A 284 -7.27 0.02 25.06
N PHE A 285 -6.70 0.64 26.11
CA PHE A 285 -5.25 0.78 26.23
C PHE A 285 -4.52 -0.56 26.40
N GLU A 286 -5.11 -1.50 27.13
CA GLU A 286 -4.60 -2.86 27.28
C GLU A 286 -4.59 -3.61 25.93
N GLU A 287 -5.67 -3.52 25.14
CA GLU A 287 -5.74 -4.09 23.78
C GLU A 287 -4.72 -3.46 22.82
N GLN A 288 -4.41 -2.18 22.99
CA GLN A 288 -3.36 -1.50 22.23
C GLN A 288 -1.93 -1.80 22.76
N ASN A 289 -1.78 -2.74 23.70
CA ASN A 289 -0.51 -3.10 24.35
C ASN A 289 0.22 -1.92 25.03
N ILE A 290 -0.52 -0.91 25.51
CA ILE A 290 0.08 0.12 26.35
C ILE A 290 0.22 -0.42 27.77
N ASN A 291 1.45 -0.48 28.27
CA ASN A 291 1.69 -0.79 29.67
C ASN A 291 1.34 0.42 30.55
N MET A 292 0.09 0.46 31.02
CA MET A 292 -0.43 1.47 31.93
C MET A 292 0.16 1.43 33.36
N GLU A 293 1.06 0.48 33.66
CA GLU A 293 1.89 0.51 34.87
C GLU A 293 3.10 1.44 34.70
N ILE A 294 3.61 1.57 33.48
CA ILE A 294 4.76 2.43 33.13
C ILE A 294 4.27 3.80 32.65
N VAL A 295 3.17 3.83 31.91
CA VAL A 295 2.62 5.05 31.33
C VAL A 295 1.61 5.69 32.29
N HIS A 296 1.84 6.95 32.64
CA HIS A 296 1.00 7.69 33.58
C HIS A 296 0.12 8.71 32.88
N ILE A 297 -1.16 8.74 33.26
CA ILE A 297 -2.09 9.78 32.84
C ILE A 297 -1.88 11.00 33.73
N VAL A 298 -1.51 12.14 33.13
CA VAL A 298 -1.22 13.40 33.85
C VAL A 298 -2.30 14.45 33.65
N ALA A 299 -3.17 14.27 32.67
CA ALA A 299 -4.36 15.12 32.50
C ALA A 299 -5.48 14.36 31.81
N GLN A 300 -6.69 14.87 31.98
CA GLN A 300 -7.91 14.29 31.44
C GLN A 300 -8.89 15.41 31.07
N SER A 301 -9.57 15.29 29.93
CA SER A 301 -10.49 16.31 29.43
C SER A 301 -11.74 15.68 28.81
N TYR A 302 -12.89 16.02 29.39
CA TYR A 302 -14.20 15.51 28.97
C TYR A 302 -15.25 16.63 28.97
N ASP A 303 -16.44 16.31 28.48
CA ASP A 303 -17.59 17.20 28.56
C ASP A 303 -18.13 17.35 30.02
N GLY A 304 -19.20 18.14 30.17
CA GLY A 304 -19.81 18.40 31.48
C GLY A 304 -20.86 17.39 31.93
N ALA A 305 -21.03 16.28 31.22
CA ALA A 305 -22.00 15.27 31.65
C ALA A 305 -21.59 14.73 33.02
N SER A 306 -22.56 14.48 33.90
CA SER A 306 -22.30 14.01 35.27
C SER A 306 -21.56 12.67 35.30
N VAL A 307 -21.81 11.82 34.31
CA VAL A 307 -21.12 10.53 34.11
C VAL A 307 -19.62 10.75 33.86
N MET A 308 -19.24 11.76 33.08
CA MET A 308 -17.85 12.02 32.73
C MET A 308 -17.13 12.88 33.79
N SER A 309 -17.76 13.99 34.18
CA SER A 309 -17.18 15.06 35.03
C SER A 309 -17.50 14.96 36.53
N GLY A 310 -18.30 13.98 36.93
CA GLY A 310 -18.71 13.84 38.33
C GLY A 310 -17.51 13.65 39.27
N HIS A 311 -17.39 14.51 40.29
CA HIS A 311 -16.23 14.51 41.20
C HIS A 311 -16.18 13.31 42.17
N LEU A 312 -17.31 12.63 42.41
CA LEU A 312 -17.40 11.46 43.29
C LEU A 312 -17.36 10.16 42.50
N ASN A 313 -18.27 10.05 41.52
CA ASN A 313 -18.54 8.81 40.82
C ASN A 313 -18.32 8.92 39.31
N GLY A 314 -17.90 10.06 38.78
CA GLY A 314 -17.69 10.23 37.33
C GLY A 314 -16.40 9.54 36.85
N VAL A 315 -16.26 9.41 35.53
CA VAL A 315 -15.03 8.89 34.89
C VAL A 315 -13.81 9.67 35.40
N GLN A 316 -13.96 11.00 35.52
CA GLN A 316 -12.93 11.87 36.08
C GLN A 316 -12.40 11.35 37.43
N ALA A 317 -13.30 11.11 38.38
CA ALA A 317 -12.95 10.70 39.73
C ALA A 317 -12.28 9.32 39.73
N GLN A 318 -12.73 8.41 38.86
CA GLN A 318 -12.15 7.08 38.73
C GLN A 318 -10.73 7.12 38.16
N VAL A 319 -10.50 7.90 37.11
CA VAL A 319 -9.15 8.13 36.57
C VAL A 319 -8.27 8.78 37.63
N GLN A 320 -8.76 9.79 38.34
CA GLN A 320 -7.99 10.50 39.36
C GLN A 320 -7.68 9.63 40.59
N LYS A 321 -8.53 8.64 40.91
CA LYS A 321 -8.26 7.65 41.95
C LYS A 321 -7.07 6.76 41.61
N ARG A 322 -6.91 6.37 40.35
CA ARG A 322 -5.76 5.58 39.87
C ARG A 322 -4.53 6.45 39.59
N TYR A 323 -4.74 7.65 39.07
CA TYR A 323 -3.70 8.62 38.71
C TYR A 323 -3.96 9.95 39.42
N PRO A 324 -3.50 10.13 40.68
CA PRO A 324 -3.80 11.32 41.47
C PRO A 324 -3.36 12.65 40.83
N ALA A 325 -2.31 12.61 40.01
CA ALA A 325 -1.80 13.76 39.26
C ALA A 325 -2.61 14.10 38.00
N ALA A 326 -3.61 13.29 37.61
CA ALA A 326 -4.41 13.50 36.40
C ALA A 326 -5.38 14.67 36.54
N ILE A 327 -4.93 15.87 36.16
CA ILE A 327 -5.72 17.10 36.25
C ILE A 327 -6.91 17.03 35.27
N TYR A 328 -8.11 17.22 35.79
CA TYR A 328 -9.30 17.36 34.98
C TYR A 328 -9.47 18.75 34.40
N THR A 329 -9.73 18.80 33.10
CA THR A 329 -10.10 20.02 32.37
C THR A 329 -11.48 19.83 31.76
N HIS A 330 -12.42 20.69 32.16
CA HIS A 330 -13.77 20.69 31.60
C HIS A 330 -13.77 21.30 30.20
N CYS A 331 -14.45 20.66 29.24
CA CYS A 331 -14.56 21.14 27.86
C CYS A 331 -15.04 22.60 27.79
N MET A 332 -14.15 23.49 27.32
CA MET A 332 -14.43 24.93 27.28
C MET A 332 -15.58 25.28 26.32
N ALA A 333 -15.72 24.54 25.21
CA ALA A 333 -16.84 24.73 24.29
C ALA A 333 -18.18 24.38 24.96
N HIS A 334 -18.21 23.32 25.76
CA HIS A 334 -19.38 22.94 26.55
C HIS A 334 -19.67 24.00 27.62
N ARG A 335 -18.65 24.48 28.35
CA ARG A 335 -18.81 25.56 29.34
C ARG A 335 -19.41 26.82 28.75
N LEU A 336 -18.88 27.27 27.62
CA LEU A 336 -19.39 28.44 26.92
C LEU A 336 -20.85 28.24 26.53
N ASN A 337 -21.20 27.05 26.02
CA ASN A 337 -22.57 26.72 25.68
C ASN A 337 -23.50 26.78 26.91
N LEU A 338 -23.09 26.24 28.07
CA LEU A 338 -23.89 26.33 29.31
C LEU A 338 -24.13 27.79 29.74
N VAL A 339 -23.10 28.64 29.69
CA VAL A 339 -23.26 30.07 29.99
C VAL A 339 -24.27 30.73 29.06
N VAL A 340 -24.19 30.44 27.76
CA VAL A 340 -25.15 30.96 26.77
C VAL A 340 -26.56 30.46 27.06
N LEU A 341 -26.74 29.17 27.40
CA LEU A 341 -28.04 28.61 27.75
C LEU A 341 -28.65 29.31 28.97
N ASP A 342 -27.87 29.51 30.02
CA ASP A 342 -28.33 30.14 31.26
C ASP A 342 -28.67 31.62 31.04
N LEU A 343 -27.89 32.33 30.22
CA LEU A 343 -28.23 33.70 29.80
C LEU A 343 -29.53 33.76 28.98
N CYS A 344 -29.72 32.83 28.04
CA CYS A 344 -30.96 32.75 27.27
C CYS A 344 -32.17 32.43 28.15
N LYS A 345 -31.98 31.64 29.22
CA LYS A 345 -33.00 31.32 30.20
C LYS A 345 -33.23 32.44 31.21
N SER A 346 -32.25 33.30 31.51
CA SER A 346 -32.46 34.38 32.48
C SER A 346 -33.11 35.62 31.86
N ILE A 347 -32.85 35.88 30.57
CA ILE A 347 -33.39 37.04 29.85
C ILE A 347 -34.76 36.68 29.23
N LYS A 348 -35.84 37.24 29.78
CA LYS A 348 -37.22 36.99 29.29
C LYS A 348 -37.40 37.24 27.79
N SER A 349 -36.76 38.28 27.25
CA SER A 349 -36.83 38.58 25.81
C SER A 349 -36.15 37.50 24.97
N ALA A 350 -34.99 36.99 25.41
CA ALA A 350 -34.29 35.90 24.73
C ALA A 350 -35.10 34.60 24.82
N GLN A 351 -35.65 34.27 25.99
CA GLN A 351 -36.56 33.12 26.14
C GLN A 351 -37.72 33.17 25.13
N LYS A 352 -38.41 34.32 25.03
CA LYS A 352 -39.51 34.50 24.07
C LYS A 352 -39.06 34.24 22.64
N VAL A 353 -37.92 34.82 22.24
CA VAL A 353 -37.35 34.60 20.90
C VAL A 353 -37.10 33.12 20.66
N PHE A 354 -36.34 32.44 21.53
CA PHE A 354 -36.01 31.02 21.32
C PHE A 354 -37.23 30.09 21.39
N ASN A 355 -38.25 30.42 22.20
CA ASN A 355 -39.51 29.68 22.20
C ASN A 355 -40.27 29.84 20.88
N ILE A 356 -40.29 31.05 20.30
CA ILE A 356 -40.90 31.29 18.98
C ILE A 356 -40.12 30.53 17.90
N LEU A 357 -38.79 30.54 17.97
CA LEU A 357 -37.93 29.82 17.03
C LEU A 357 -38.18 28.31 17.06
N GLU A 358 -38.31 27.71 18.25
CA GLU A 358 -38.65 26.29 18.39
C GLU A 358 -40.07 26.00 17.91
N ALA A 359 -41.05 26.85 18.24
CA ALA A 359 -42.42 26.69 17.74
C ALA A 359 -42.50 26.76 16.21
N THR A 360 -41.76 27.69 15.61
CA THR A 360 -41.63 27.83 14.15
C THR A 360 -41.02 26.56 13.56
N TYR A 361 -39.95 26.04 14.16
CA TYR A 361 -39.37 24.76 13.73
C TYR A 361 -40.39 23.62 13.79
N VAL A 362 -41.10 23.45 14.90
CA VAL A 362 -42.11 22.38 15.09
C VAL A 362 -43.24 22.46 14.06
N HIS A 363 -43.63 23.68 13.67
CA HIS A 363 -44.63 23.88 12.62
C HIS A 363 -44.12 23.43 11.25
N PHE A 364 -42.94 23.90 10.87
CA PHE A 364 -42.33 23.62 9.55
C PHE A 364 -41.61 22.28 9.48
N SER A 365 -41.41 21.55 10.58
CA SER A 365 -40.89 20.18 10.57
C SER A 365 -41.89 19.18 9.99
N ARG A 366 -43.17 19.56 9.88
CA ARG A 366 -44.21 18.76 9.24
C ARG A 366 -43.99 18.74 7.72
N PRO A 367 -43.99 17.56 7.06
CA PRO A 367 -43.67 17.46 5.63
C PRO A 367 -44.53 18.34 4.72
N SER A 368 -45.83 18.45 5.00
CA SER A 368 -46.76 19.29 4.23
C SER A 368 -46.43 20.78 4.33
N LYS A 369 -46.15 21.27 5.54
CA LYS A 369 -45.79 22.67 5.81
C LYS A 369 -44.40 23.03 5.29
N ASN A 370 -43.45 22.11 5.36
CA ASN A 370 -42.14 22.29 4.73
C ASN A 370 -42.26 22.40 3.19
N ALA A 371 -43.11 21.56 2.57
CA ALA A 371 -43.33 21.63 1.13
C ALA A 371 -43.94 22.97 0.70
N GLU A 372 -44.88 23.49 1.49
CA GLU A 372 -45.48 24.81 1.27
C GLU A 372 -44.45 25.94 1.42
N LEU A 373 -43.61 25.91 2.45
CA LEU A 373 -42.50 26.85 2.63
C LEU A 373 -41.54 26.86 1.43
N LEU A 374 -41.16 25.67 0.95
CA LEU A 374 -40.29 25.54 -0.23
C LEU A 374 -40.94 26.08 -1.51
N ASN A 375 -42.26 25.97 -1.65
CA ASN A 375 -42.99 26.52 -2.79
C ASN A 375 -43.02 28.05 -2.75
N ILE A 376 -43.31 28.65 -1.59
CA ILE A 376 -43.30 30.10 -1.43
C ILE A 376 -41.88 30.68 -1.60
N GLN A 377 -40.85 29.98 -1.11
CA GLN A 377 -39.46 30.38 -1.35
C GLN A 377 -39.13 30.46 -2.85
N LYS A 378 -39.59 29.48 -3.65
CA LYS A 378 -39.42 29.51 -5.11
C LYS A 378 -40.15 30.68 -5.76
N GLN A 379 -41.39 30.94 -5.35
CA GLN A 379 -42.19 32.06 -5.87
C GLN A 379 -41.54 33.41 -5.57
N LEU A 380 -40.91 33.56 -4.41
CA LEU A 380 -40.20 34.76 -3.99
C LEU A 380 -38.76 34.86 -4.53
N GLY A 381 -38.30 33.89 -5.33
CA GLY A 381 -36.92 33.86 -5.84
C GLY A 381 -35.84 33.70 -4.77
N LEU A 382 -36.20 33.19 -3.58
CA LEU A 382 -35.28 33.01 -2.45
C LEU A 382 -34.50 31.69 -2.59
N LYS A 383 -33.28 31.66 -2.05
CA LYS A 383 -32.53 30.41 -1.91
C LYS A 383 -33.30 29.46 -0.99
N LYS A 384 -33.36 28.18 -1.37
CA LYS A 384 -33.99 27.14 -0.54
C LYS A 384 -33.32 27.11 0.83
N GLY A 385 -34.10 27.35 1.87
CA GLY A 385 -33.64 27.34 3.26
C GLY A 385 -34.59 26.53 4.12
N GLN A 386 -34.07 25.88 5.15
CA GLN A 386 -34.87 25.12 6.12
C GLN A 386 -34.79 25.78 7.50
N VAL A 387 -35.89 25.71 8.24
CA VAL A 387 -35.87 26.02 9.66
C VAL A 387 -35.22 24.86 10.39
N MET A 388 -34.20 25.15 11.20
CA MET A 388 -33.46 24.12 11.93
C MET A 388 -34.03 23.93 13.34
N ARG A 389 -33.79 22.77 13.95
CA ARG A 389 -34.11 22.55 15.37
C ARG A 389 -33.14 23.29 16.28
N ILE A 390 -33.60 23.78 17.44
CA ILE A 390 -32.68 24.25 18.47
C ILE A 390 -32.01 23.04 19.13
N CYS A 391 -30.68 23.09 19.25
CA CYS A 391 -29.91 22.08 19.95
C CYS A 391 -29.34 22.68 21.23
N ASP A 392 -29.66 22.07 22.37
CA ASP A 392 -29.18 22.53 23.66
C ASP A 392 -27.70 22.20 23.90
N THR A 393 -27.15 21.18 23.25
CA THR A 393 -25.76 20.75 23.49
C THR A 393 -24.73 21.48 22.62
N ARG A 394 -25.16 22.28 21.63
CA ARG A 394 -24.27 22.94 20.66
C ARG A 394 -24.66 24.39 20.42
N TRP A 395 -23.89 25.33 20.97
CA TRP A 395 -24.18 26.77 20.87
C TRP A 395 -24.28 27.27 19.42
N ILE A 396 -23.47 26.71 18.51
CA ILE A 396 -23.49 27.04 17.08
C ILE A 396 -24.86 26.79 16.43
N CYS A 397 -25.65 25.84 16.94
CA CYS A 397 -26.98 25.57 16.43
C CYS A 397 -27.94 26.73 16.73
N ARG A 398 -27.79 27.45 17.85
CA ARG A 398 -28.62 28.62 18.17
C ARG A 398 -28.34 29.78 17.23
N TYR A 399 -27.06 30.07 16.97
CA TYR A 399 -26.66 31.09 16.00
C TYR A 399 -27.19 30.76 14.59
N LYS A 400 -26.92 29.53 14.12
CA LYS A 400 -27.38 29.07 12.80
C LYS A 400 -28.91 29.08 12.69
N ASN A 401 -29.63 28.78 13.77
CA ASN A 401 -31.09 28.85 13.79
C ASN A 401 -31.59 30.28 13.59
N CYS A 402 -31.03 31.25 14.32
CA CYS A 402 -31.35 32.66 14.13
C CYS A 402 -31.08 33.10 12.68
N GLU A 403 -29.91 32.73 12.14
CA GLU A 403 -29.54 33.03 10.75
C GLU A 403 -30.51 32.40 9.74
N ALA A 404 -30.91 31.14 9.94
CA ALA A 404 -31.87 30.47 9.07
C ALA A 404 -33.24 31.15 9.09
N ILE A 405 -33.68 31.66 10.24
CA ILE A 405 -34.96 32.35 10.36
C ILE A 405 -34.90 33.73 9.72
N ILE A 406 -33.82 34.47 9.90
CA ILE A 406 -33.59 35.76 9.23
C ILE A 406 -33.63 35.58 7.71
N HIS A 407 -32.92 34.58 7.17
CA HIS A 407 -32.91 34.30 5.73
C HIS A 407 -34.27 33.89 5.19
N ASN A 408 -35.07 33.15 5.97
CA ASN A 408 -36.38 32.63 5.55
C ASN A 408 -37.55 33.50 6.01
N TYR A 409 -37.30 34.65 6.65
CA TYR A 409 -38.32 35.44 7.35
C TYR A 409 -39.51 35.79 6.44
N LYS A 410 -39.23 36.33 5.25
CA LYS A 410 -40.26 36.70 4.27
C LYS A 410 -41.14 35.52 3.87
N SER A 411 -40.53 34.37 3.57
CA SER A 411 -41.26 33.17 3.19
C SER A 411 -42.07 32.59 4.35
N ILE A 412 -41.54 32.62 5.57
CA ILE A 412 -42.23 32.12 6.77
C ILE A 412 -43.49 32.96 7.02
N VAL A 413 -43.36 34.28 7.01
CA VAL A 413 -44.50 35.19 7.21
C VAL A 413 -45.55 34.99 6.12
N ALA A 414 -45.16 34.83 4.86
CA ALA A 414 -46.09 34.59 3.77
C ALA A 414 -46.86 33.26 3.90
N VAL A 415 -46.21 32.16 4.34
CA VAL A 415 -46.92 30.90 4.61
C VAL A 415 -47.91 31.09 5.76
N LEU A 416 -47.47 31.67 6.87
CA LEU A 416 -48.32 31.83 8.06
C LEU A 416 -49.51 32.76 7.78
N GLN A 417 -49.31 33.84 7.02
CA GLN A 417 -50.41 34.73 6.62
C GLN A 417 -51.44 33.98 5.77
N LYS A 418 -50.98 33.21 4.78
CA LYS A 418 -51.86 32.39 3.95
C LYS A 418 -52.67 31.39 4.78
N GLU A 419 -52.05 30.76 5.78
CA GLU A 419 -52.76 29.84 6.68
C GLU A 419 -53.83 30.53 7.53
N VAL A 420 -53.58 31.78 7.95
CA VAL A 420 -54.56 32.60 8.67
C VAL A 420 -55.73 32.92 7.74
N ASP A 421 -55.45 33.37 6.52
CA ASP A 421 -56.47 33.71 5.52
C ASP A 421 -57.34 32.48 5.18
N ASP A 422 -56.71 31.31 4.96
CA ASP A 422 -57.37 30.03 4.69
C ASP A 422 -58.22 29.50 5.86
N GLN A 423 -57.96 29.94 7.10
CA GLN A 423 -58.76 29.61 8.28
C GLN A 423 -59.98 30.52 8.42
N TYR A 424 -59.83 31.82 8.14
CA TYR A 424 -60.95 32.76 8.15
C TYR A 424 -62.04 32.41 7.13
N ASP A 425 -61.66 31.86 5.98
CA ASP A 425 -62.60 31.41 4.94
C ASP A 425 -63.36 30.11 5.30
N LYS A 426 -63.01 29.42 6.40
CA LYS A 426 -63.68 28.18 6.85
C LYS A 426 -64.65 28.37 8.01
N ASP A 427 -64.58 29.50 8.70
CA ASP A 427 -65.47 29.88 9.81
C ASP A 427 -66.66 30.75 9.33
N VAL A 428 -66.83 30.88 8.00
CA VAL A 428 -68.02 31.40 7.29
C VAL A 428 -68.70 30.24 6.58
#